data_AF-A0A7V2MG81-F1
#
_entry.id   AF-A0A7V2MG81-F1
#
_cell.length_a   1.000
_cell.length_b   1.000
_cell.length_c   1.000
_cell.angle_alpha   90.00
_cell.angle_beta   90.00
_cell.angle_gamma   90.00
#
_symmetry.space_group_name_H-M   'P 1'
#
loop_
_entity.id
_entity.type
_entity.pdbx_description
1 polymer ?
#
loop_
_entity_poly.entity_id
_entity_poly.type
_entity_poly.pdbx_seq_one_letter_code
_entity_poly.pdbx_strand_id
1 'polypeptide(L)'
;MLPNLILGLSLAGLMHASIVTYSTPASGPALPDNNAAGVTFDLVITDNFQISGGNALTLDLFNWSHTWIGDLLITLEKVGETGPVVVFDRPWVPASGSAGTDCDFNPNAVYRFSSDAATVLPQGFCGDNVMVAAGTYRATLADDATASLLSSAFGGLSTQGVWRLTVADLANGDLQPAGWGYALNFNAVPEPSMVLPLAGALAAALAARRRAA
;
A
#
# COMPACT_ATOMS: atom_id res chain seq x y z
N MET A 1 -19.88 6.63 59.04
CA MET A 1 -20.32 6.35 57.67
C MET A 1 -19.47 7.18 56.73
N LEU A 2 -18.50 6.56 56.04
CA LEU A 2 -17.64 7.23 55.05
C LEU A 2 -17.92 6.61 53.67
N PRO A 3 -18.09 7.40 52.60
CA PRO A 3 -18.43 6.88 51.28
C PRO A 3 -17.20 6.32 50.56
N ASN A 4 -17.34 5.11 50.02
CA ASN A 4 -16.37 4.51 49.09
C ASN A 4 -16.41 5.25 47.76
N LEU A 5 -15.37 6.02 47.46
CA LEU A 5 -15.13 6.56 46.13
C LEU A 5 -14.47 5.46 45.27
N ILE A 6 -15.27 4.76 44.47
CA ILE A 6 -14.76 3.86 43.43
C ILE A 6 -14.24 4.74 42.29
N LEU A 7 -12.93 4.98 42.28
CA LEU A 7 -12.24 5.58 41.13
C LEU A 7 -12.11 4.50 40.05
N GLY A 8 -13.09 4.43 39.14
CA GLY A 8 -13.00 3.65 37.92
C GLY A 8 -11.98 4.30 36.98
N LEU A 9 -10.69 4.02 37.18
CA LEU A 9 -9.66 4.39 36.21
C LEU A 9 -9.79 3.41 35.03
N SER A 10 -10.62 3.76 34.06
CA SER A 10 -10.64 3.01 32.79
C SER A 10 -9.27 3.18 32.12
N LEU A 11 -8.48 2.11 32.12
CA LEU A 11 -7.25 1.99 31.35
C LEU A 11 -7.61 1.64 29.88
N ALA A 12 -8.62 2.31 29.33
CA ALA A 12 -8.88 2.31 27.89
C ALA A 12 -7.92 3.33 27.26
N GLY A 13 -6.62 3.00 27.33
CA GLY A 13 -5.58 3.77 26.66
C GLY A 13 -5.83 3.71 25.15
N LEU A 14 -6.24 4.85 24.60
CA LEU A 14 -6.55 5.09 23.19
C LEU A 14 -5.49 4.46 22.26
N MET A 15 -5.80 3.30 21.68
CA MET A 15 -5.07 2.75 20.55
C MET A 15 -5.50 3.57 19.33
N HIS A 16 -4.70 4.58 18.97
CA HIS A 16 -4.93 5.31 17.74
C HIS A 16 -4.19 4.64 16.60
N ALA A 17 -4.86 4.58 15.45
CA ALA A 17 -4.21 4.14 14.23
C ALA A 17 -3.08 5.12 13.90
N SER A 18 -1.92 4.56 13.57
CA SER A 18 -0.74 5.31 13.14
C SER A 18 -0.29 4.81 11.79
N ILE A 19 0.36 5.69 11.02
CA ILE A 19 0.97 5.27 9.76
C ILE A 19 2.24 4.47 10.06
N VAL A 20 2.31 3.26 9.50
CA VAL A 20 3.49 2.40 9.50
C VAL A 20 3.88 2.10 8.06
N THR A 21 5.16 2.26 7.74
CA THR A 21 5.68 2.12 6.36
C THR A 21 6.64 0.94 6.28
N TYR A 22 6.44 0.10 5.27
CA TYR A 22 7.32 -1.00 4.91
C TYR A 22 7.74 -0.87 3.46
N SER A 23 9.01 -1.11 3.15
CA SER A 23 9.54 -0.93 1.79
C SER A 23 10.44 -2.09 1.39
N THR A 24 10.42 -2.41 0.10
CA THR A 24 11.41 -3.30 -0.50
C THR A 24 12.74 -2.56 -0.70
N PRO A 25 13.86 -3.28 -0.81
CA PRO A 25 15.04 -2.71 -1.46
C PRO A 25 14.74 -2.36 -2.93
N ALA A 26 15.50 -1.40 -3.48
CA ALA A 26 15.50 -1.03 -4.89
C ALA A 26 16.19 -2.12 -5.74
N SER A 27 15.55 -3.28 -5.83
CA SER A 27 16.10 -4.50 -6.45
C SER A 27 15.04 -5.33 -7.17
N GLY A 28 13.91 -4.71 -7.51
CA GLY A 28 12.89 -5.32 -8.34
C GLY A 28 13.49 -5.83 -9.65
N PRO A 29 13.07 -7.00 -10.14
CA PRO A 29 13.63 -7.61 -11.34
C PRO A 29 13.26 -6.80 -12.59
N ALA A 30 14.05 -6.92 -13.66
CA ALA A 30 13.66 -6.36 -14.95
C ALA A 30 12.34 -7.00 -15.42
N LEU A 31 11.46 -6.19 -16.03
CA LEU A 31 10.22 -6.71 -16.61
C LEU A 31 10.52 -7.36 -17.98
N PRO A 32 10.05 -8.58 -18.24
CA PRO A 32 10.03 -9.14 -19.58
C PRO A 32 9.06 -8.37 -20.47
N ASP A 33 9.52 -8.01 -21.68
CA ASP A 33 8.72 -7.38 -22.73
C ASP A 33 7.53 -8.24 -23.14
N ASN A 34 6.36 -7.62 -23.34
CA ASN A 34 5.13 -8.25 -23.82
C ASN A 34 4.82 -9.61 -23.16
N ASN A 35 4.86 -9.66 -21.84
CA ASN A 35 4.67 -10.88 -21.06
C ASN A 35 3.56 -10.75 -20.03
N ALA A 36 2.41 -11.34 -20.36
CA ALA A 36 1.23 -11.35 -19.50
C ALA A 36 1.41 -12.06 -18.15
N ALA A 37 2.42 -12.94 -18.00
CA ALA A 37 2.73 -13.53 -16.70
C ALA A 37 3.46 -12.53 -15.78
N GLY A 38 4.13 -11.53 -16.37
CA GLY A 38 4.87 -10.50 -15.65
C GLY A 38 5.95 -11.04 -14.73
N VAL A 39 6.21 -10.28 -13.67
CA VAL A 39 7.07 -10.65 -12.55
C VAL A 39 6.36 -10.39 -11.23
N THR A 40 6.80 -11.08 -10.18
CA THR A 40 6.35 -10.85 -8.81
C THR A 40 7.50 -10.31 -7.96
N PHE A 41 7.24 -9.34 -7.10
CA PHE A 41 8.21 -8.82 -6.14
C PHE A 41 7.64 -8.77 -4.73
N ASP A 42 8.26 -9.53 -3.83
CA ASP A 42 7.72 -9.80 -2.50
C ASP A 42 8.34 -8.87 -1.44
N LEU A 43 7.48 -8.33 -0.58
CA LEU A 43 7.80 -7.64 0.66
C LEU A 43 7.37 -8.50 1.83
N VAL A 44 8.33 -8.94 2.63
CA VAL A 44 8.06 -9.73 3.84
C VAL A 44 7.96 -8.79 5.04
N ILE A 45 6.78 -8.75 5.65
CA ILE A 45 6.53 -7.96 6.86
C ILE A 45 6.42 -8.91 8.05
N THR A 46 7.30 -8.71 9.04
CA THR A 46 7.31 -9.51 10.27
C THR A 46 6.43 -8.92 11.37
N ASP A 47 6.20 -7.61 11.32
CA ASP A 47 5.40 -6.92 12.31
C ASP A 47 3.92 -7.22 12.12
N ASN A 48 3.23 -7.40 13.25
CA ASN A 48 1.82 -7.75 13.29
C ASN A 48 1.00 -6.59 13.86
N PHE A 49 0.56 -5.69 12.98
CA PHE A 49 -0.43 -4.66 13.26
C PHE A 49 -1.73 -4.99 12.54
N GLN A 50 -2.86 -4.56 13.10
CA GLN A 50 -4.14 -4.65 12.42
C GLN A 50 -4.32 -3.44 11.50
N ILE A 51 -4.59 -3.68 10.23
CA ILE A 51 -4.88 -2.63 9.26
C ILE A 51 -6.26 -2.04 9.58
N SER A 52 -6.35 -0.72 9.67
CA SER A 52 -7.63 -0.04 9.93
C SER A 52 -8.61 -0.25 8.78
N GLY A 53 -9.91 -0.11 9.03
CA GLY A 53 -10.90 -0.04 7.94
C GLY A 53 -10.82 1.27 7.15
N GLY A 54 -11.54 1.36 6.03
CA GLY A 54 -11.59 2.58 5.20
C GLY A 54 -10.34 2.74 4.33
N ASN A 55 -9.83 3.96 4.15
CA ASN A 55 -8.65 4.23 3.33
C ASN A 55 -7.35 4.04 4.12
N ALA A 56 -7.02 2.79 4.43
CA ALA A 56 -5.94 2.44 5.34
C ALA A 56 -4.65 1.98 4.65
N LEU A 57 -4.62 1.84 3.33
CA LEU A 57 -3.43 1.47 2.57
C LEU A 57 -3.14 2.47 1.45
N THR A 58 -1.86 2.86 1.32
CA THR A 58 -1.32 3.45 0.09
C THR A 58 -0.09 2.68 -0.37
N LEU A 59 0.08 2.56 -1.69
CA LEU A 59 1.22 1.92 -2.35
C LEU A 59 2.09 2.98 -3.00
N ASP A 60 3.39 2.97 -2.71
CA ASP A 60 4.37 3.86 -3.34
C ASP A 60 5.24 3.07 -4.31
N LEU A 61 5.41 3.55 -5.53
CA LEU A 61 6.37 3.05 -6.51
C LEU A 61 7.55 4.03 -6.58
N PHE A 62 8.78 3.54 -6.53
CA PHE A 62 10.01 4.36 -6.62
C PHE A 62 11.08 3.70 -7.49
N ASN A 63 11.94 4.52 -8.10
CA ASN A 63 12.97 4.10 -9.08
C ASN A 63 12.39 3.39 -10.32
N TRP A 64 11.21 3.81 -10.76
CA TRP A 64 10.57 3.31 -11.98
C TRP A 64 10.93 4.20 -13.17
N SER A 65 11.19 3.58 -14.32
CA SER A 65 11.65 4.26 -15.54
C SER A 65 11.08 3.62 -16.81
N HIS A 66 9.94 2.96 -16.70
CA HIS A 66 9.23 2.37 -17.82
C HIS A 66 8.73 3.49 -18.74
N THR A 67 9.10 3.39 -20.01
CA THR A 67 8.59 4.26 -21.07
C THR A 67 7.27 3.69 -21.53
N TRP A 68 6.24 4.53 -21.73
CA TRP A 68 4.88 4.05 -22.06
C TRP A 68 4.16 3.28 -20.94
N ILE A 69 3.76 3.99 -19.87
CA ILE A 69 3.05 3.36 -18.73
C ILE A 69 1.71 2.71 -19.12
N GLY A 70 1.15 3.03 -20.30
CA GLY A 70 -0.01 2.38 -20.91
C GLY A 70 0.14 0.87 -21.15
N ASP A 71 1.35 0.34 -21.05
CA ASP A 71 1.61 -1.09 -21.25
C ASP A 71 1.57 -1.88 -19.95
N LEU A 72 1.58 -1.20 -18.81
CA LEU A 72 1.74 -1.81 -17.51
C LEU A 72 0.41 -2.22 -16.89
N LEU A 73 0.35 -3.44 -16.39
CA LEU A 73 -0.63 -3.92 -15.43
C LEU A 73 0.06 -4.15 -14.08
N ILE A 74 -0.43 -3.49 -13.03
CA ILE A 74 0.09 -3.66 -11.67
C ILE A 74 -1.02 -4.12 -10.74
N THR A 75 -0.75 -5.17 -9.97
CA THR A 75 -1.65 -5.67 -8.92
C THR A 75 -0.91 -5.90 -7.61
N LEU A 76 -1.62 -5.78 -6.50
CA LEU A 76 -1.11 -6.02 -5.15
C LEU A 76 -1.91 -7.12 -4.46
N GLU A 77 -1.22 -8.05 -3.81
CA GLU A 77 -1.81 -9.15 -3.04
C GLU A 77 -1.16 -9.26 -1.66
N LYS A 78 -1.95 -9.59 -0.63
CA LYS A 78 -1.43 -10.21 0.59
C LYS A 78 -1.54 -11.73 0.42
N VAL A 79 -0.41 -12.42 0.29
CA VAL A 79 -0.38 -13.85 -0.07
C VAL A 79 -1.16 -14.67 0.96
N GLY A 80 -2.10 -15.49 0.46
CA GLY A 80 -2.97 -16.34 1.27
C GLY A 80 -4.29 -15.68 1.70
N GLU A 81 -4.54 -14.43 1.30
CA GLU A 81 -5.81 -13.72 1.50
C GLU A 81 -6.56 -13.57 0.17
N THR A 82 -7.76 -12.96 0.22
CA THR A 82 -8.49 -12.65 -1.02
C THR A 82 -7.77 -11.56 -1.81
N GLY A 83 -7.54 -11.81 -3.11
CA GLY A 83 -6.81 -10.94 -4.02
C GLY A 83 -6.43 -11.68 -5.30
N PRO A 84 -5.68 -11.05 -6.23
CA PRO A 84 -5.03 -9.74 -6.12
C PRO A 84 -5.97 -8.55 -6.33
N VAL A 85 -5.55 -7.35 -5.92
CA VAL A 85 -6.23 -6.07 -6.14
C VAL A 85 -5.50 -5.28 -7.21
N VAL A 86 -6.23 -4.77 -8.21
CA VAL A 86 -5.65 -3.94 -9.27
C VAL A 86 -5.18 -2.60 -8.70
N VAL A 87 -3.96 -2.19 -9.03
CA VAL A 87 -3.46 -0.84 -8.76
C VAL A 87 -3.83 0.04 -9.95
N PHE A 88 -3.49 -0.38 -11.15
CA PHE A 88 -3.99 0.11 -12.42
C PHE A 88 -3.78 -0.96 -13.50
N ASP A 89 -4.50 -0.87 -14.60
CA ASP A 89 -4.42 -1.79 -15.73
C ASP A 89 -4.39 -0.98 -17.02
N ARG A 90 -3.19 -0.88 -17.62
CA ARG A 90 -2.93 -0.27 -18.92
C ARG A 90 -3.65 1.06 -19.12
N PRO A 91 -3.22 2.13 -18.42
CA PRO A 91 -3.96 3.38 -18.40
C PRO A 91 -4.29 3.88 -19.81
N TRP A 92 -5.56 4.21 -20.00
CA TRP A 92 -6.20 4.64 -21.24
C TRP A 92 -6.52 3.54 -22.26
N VAL A 93 -6.05 2.30 -22.10
CA VAL A 93 -6.35 1.23 -23.08
C VAL A 93 -7.82 0.85 -23.07
N PRO A 94 -8.39 0.31 -21.98
CA PRO A 94 -9.71 -0.32 -22.06
C PRO A 94 -10.82 0.72 -22.17
N ALA A 95 -10.58 1.96 -21.71
CA ALA A 95 -11.50 3.08 -21.83
C ALA A 95 -11.58 3.68 -23.24
N SER A 96 -10.47 3.69 -24.00
CA SER A 96 -10.41 4.37 -25.32
C SER A 96 -10.30 3.43 -26.52
N GLY A 97 -9.89 2.17 -26.32
CA GLY A 97 -9.51 1.26 -27.39
C GLY A 97 -8.16 1.61 -28.06
N SER A 98 -7.38 2.51 -27.46
CA SER A 98 -6.05 2.91 -27.90
C SER A 98 -4.96 1.92 -27.45
N ALA A 99 -3.71 2.19 -27.85
CA ALA A 99 -2.53 1.46 -27.40
C ALA A 99 -2.18 1.71 -25.92
N GLY A 100 -2.74 2.76 -25.32
CA GLY A 100 -2.46 3.19 -23.94
C GLY A 100 -1.73 4.53 -23.93
N THR A 101 -1.48 5.04 -22.74
CA THR A 101 -0.81 6.33 -22.55
C THR A 101 0.71 6.22 -22.74
N ASP A 102 1.30 7.05 -23.61
CA ASP A 102 2.74 7.08 -23.96
C ASP A 102 3.60 7.86 -22.96
N CYS A 103 3.03 8.22 -21.81
CA CYS A 103 3.75 8.93 -20.78
C CYS A 103 4.75 8.01 -20.07
N ASP A 104 5.84 8.58 -19.59
CA ASP A 104 6.94 7.83 -18.98
C ASP A 104 6.97 7.98 -17.46
N PHE A 105 7.43 6.94 -16.75
CA PHE A 105 7.83 7.11 -15.36
C PHE A 105 9.23 7.75 -15.25
N ASN A 106 9.38 8.65 -14.27
CA ASN A 106 10.64 9.27 -13.92
C ASN A 106 11.34 8.48 -12.81
N PRO A 107 12.58 8.00 -13.01
CA PRO A 107 13.31 7.20 -12.02
C PRO A 107 13.61 7.95 -10.72
N ASN A 108 13.51 9.28 -10.70
CA ASN A 108 13.74 10.10 -9.52
C ASN A 108 12.43 10.51 -8.81
N ALA A 109 11.29 10.04 -9.29
CA ALA A 109 9.98 10.33 -8.72
C ALA A 109 9.46 9.18 -7.84
N VAL A 110 8.48 9.52 -7.01
CA VAL A 110 7.66 8.56 -6.27
C VAL A 110 6.22 8.71 -6.71
N TYR A 111 5.61 7.60 -7.11
CA TYR A 111 4.21 7.54 -7.55
C TYR A 111 3.41 6.81 -6.48
N ARG A 112 2.44 7.49 -5.87
CA ARG A 112 1.62 6.94 -4.80
C ARG A 112 0.24 6.57 -5.30
N PHE A 113 -0.29 5.43 -4.88
CA PHE A 113 -1.60 4.93 -5.26
C PHE A 113 -2.49 4.77 -4.05
N SER A 114 -3.69 5.35 -4.12
CA SER A 114 -4.75 5.18 -3.12
C SER A 114 -6.12 5.18 -3.81
N SER A 115 -7.16 4.62 -3.18
CA SER A 115 -8.50 4.59 -3.79
C SER A 115 -9.21 5.95 -3.77
N ASP A 116 -8.77 6.88 -2.92
CA ASP A 116 -9.40 8.18 -2.68
C ASP A 116 -8.70 9.38 -3.33
N ALA A 117 -7.51 9.19 -3.91
CA ALA A 117 -6.79 10.24 -4.61
C ALA A 117 -7.64 10.86 -5.72
N ALA A 118 -7.60 12.18 -5.89
CA ALA A 118 -8.46 12.89 -6.84
C ALA A 118 -8.12 12.63 -8.30
N THR A 119 -6.85 12.38 -8.60
CA THR A 119 -6.27 12.30 -9.94
C THR A 119 -6.01 10.86 -10.35
N VAL A 120 -6.36 10.47 -11.58
CA VAL A 120 -5.94 9.19 -12.18
C VAL A 120 -4.64 9.38 -12.96
N LEU A 121 -3.97 8.28 -13.34
CA LEU A 121 -2.85 8.34 -14.28
C LEU A 121 -3.31 8.96 -15.61
N PRO A 122 -2.41 9.59 -16.39
CA PRO A 122 -2.77 10.27 -17.64
C PRO A 122 -3.58 9.40 -18.60
N GLN A 123 -4.65 9.97 -19.15
CA GLN A 123 -5.62 9.30 -20.01
C GLN A 123 -5.56 9.85 -21.45
N GLY A 124 -4.43 9.60 -22.12
CA GLY A 124 -4.15 10.11 -23.46
C GLY A 124 -2.66 10.29 -23.69
N PHE A 125 -2.27 10.58 -24.93
CA PHE A 125 -0.88 10.81 -25.26
C PHE A 125 -0.34 12.07 -24.56
N CYS A 126 0.76 11.92 -23.83
CA CYS A 126 1.58 12.99 -23.29
C CYS A 126 2.58 13.54 -24.32
N GLY A 127 2.96 12.73 -25.32
CA GLY A 127 4.01 13.02 -26.29
C GLY A 127 5.38 12.47 -25.87
N ASP A 128 6.29 12.37 -26.84
CA ASP A 128 7.58 11.69 -26.68
C ASP A 128 8.38 12.17 -25.45
N ASN A 129 8.82 11.22 -24.63
CA ASN A 129 9.67 11.44 -23.45
C ASN A 129 9.03 12.35 -22.37
N VAL A 130 7.70 12.48 -22.35
CA VAL A 130 7.02 13.28 -21.35
C VAL A 130 6.80 12.46 -20.09
N MET A 131 7.45 12.92 -19.02
CA MET A 131 7.39 12.27 -17.71
C MET A 131 6.07 12.58 -17.00
N VAL A 132 5.45 11.54 -16.46
CA VAL A 132 4.34 11.67 -15.52
C VAL A 132 4.81 12.40 -14.26
N ALA A 133 4.05 13.41 -13.84
CA ALA A 133 4.34 14.15 -12.63
C ALA A 133 4.41 13.23 -11.40
N ALA A 134 5.35 13.50 -10.48
CA ALA A 134 5.31 12.83 -9.19
C ALA A 134 4.02 13.21 -8.44
N GLY A 135 3.40 12.27 -7.74
CA GLY A 135 2.15 12.57 -7.05
C GLY A 135 1.39 11.35 -6.55
N THR A 136 0.19 11.63 -6.03
CA THR A 136 -0.76 10.62 -5.59
C THR A 136 -1.82 10.44 -6.67
N TYR A 137 -2.02 9.20 -7.08
CA TYR A 137 -2.92 8.76 -8.13
C TYR A 137 -3.96 7.81 -7.57
N ARG A 138 -5.15 7.83 -8.19
CA ARG A 138 -6.24 6.93 -7.86
C ARG A 138 -5.90 5.57 -8.41
N ALA A 139 -5.95 4.56 -7.56
CA ALA A 139 -5.92 3.18 -8.01
C ALA A 139 -7.27 2.83 -8.67
N THR A 140 -7.25 2.40 -9.92
CA THR A 140 -8.44 2.15 -10.74
C THR A 140 -8.50 0.72 -11.24
N LEU A 141 -9.71 0.26 -11.55
CA LEU A 141 -9.92 -0.93 -12.37
C LEU A 141 -9.53 -0.64 -13.83
N ALA A 142 -9.65 -1.66 -14.68
CA ALA A 142 -9.35 -1.57 -16.10
C ALA A 142 -10.14 -0.49 -16.86
N ASP A 143 -11.29 -0.04 -16.34
CA ASP A 143 -12.08 1.01 -16.98
C ASP A 143 -11.52 2.43 -16.78
N ASP A 144 -10.39 2.58 -16.09
CA ASP A 144 -9.72 3.85 -15.76
C ASP A 144 -10.58 4.84 -14.95
N ALA A 145 -11.78 4.43 -14.52
CA ALA A 145 -12.79 5.30 -13.94
C ALA A 145 -13.22 4.83 -12.55
N THR A 146 -13.36 3.52 -12.38
CA THR A 146 -13.81 2.92 -11.13
C THR A 146 -12.62 2.68 -10.21
N ALA A 147 -12.69 3.17 -8.97
CA ALA A 147 -11.64 2.91 -7.97
C ALA A 147 -11.54 1.41 -7.66
N SER A 148 -10.33 0.86 -7.59
CA SER A 148 -10.09 -0.57 -7.36
C SER A 148 -10.26 -1.03 -5.90
N LEU A 149 -10.62 -0.10 -5.01
CA LEU A 149 -10.70 -0.31 -3.56
C LEU A 149 -9.38 -0.70 -2.89
N LEU A 150 -8.22 -0.55 -3.56
CA LEU A 150 -6.87 -0.75 -3.02
C LEU A 150 -6.71 -0.33 -1.54
N SER A 151 -7.19 0.87 -1.17
CA SER A 151 -6.99 1.41 0.17
C SER A 151 -7.82 0.74 1.26
N SER A 152 -8.91 0.05 0.91
CA SER A 152 -9.84 -0.60 1.85
C SER A 152 -9.87 -2.12 1.74
N ALA A 153 -9.37 -2.69 0.64
CA ALA A 153 -9.43 -4.13 0.35
C ALA A 153 -8.77 -5.01 1.43
N PHE A 154 -7.83 -4.46 2.19
CA PHE A 154 -7.07 -5.17 3.22
C PHE A 154 -7.46 -4.77 4.65
N GLY A 155 -8.53 -3.99 4.82
CA GLY A 155 -8.98 -3.53 6.12
C GLY A 155 -9.33 -4.69 7.06
N GLY A 156 -8.86 -4.62 8.30
CA GLY A 156 -9.05 -5.65 9.33
C GLY A 156 -8.09 -6.82 9.25
N LEU A 157 -7.29 -6.94 8.17
CA LEU A 157 -6.22 -7.93 8.07
C LEU A 157 -5.00 -7.51 8.88
N SER A 158 -4.14 -8.48 9.17
CA SER A 158 -2.80 -8.23 9.73
C SER A 158 -1.85 -7.68 8.66
N THR A 159 -0.93 -6.78 9.05
CA THR A 159 0.20 -6.38 8.22
C THR A 159 1.22 -7.50 8.02
N GLN A 160 1.28 -8.47 8.93
CA GLN A 160 2.26 -9.56 8.90
C GLN A 160 2.03 -10.49 7.71
N GLY A 161 3.12 -10.89 7.07
CA GLY A 161 3.11 -11.87 5.99
C GLY A 161 3.83 -11.38 4.74
N VAL A 162 3.58 -12.08 3.64
CA VAL A 162 4.14 -11.74 2.33
C VAL A 162 3.15 -10.86 1.58
N TRP A 163 3.59 -9.67 1.23
CA TRP A 163 2.91 -8.78 0.29
C TRP A 163 3.59 -8.91 -1.06
N ARG A 164 2.80 -9.07 -2.11
CA ARG A 164 3.29 -9.35 -3.45
C ARG A 164 2.77 -8.31 -4.42
N LEU A 165 3.70 -7.59 -5.04
CA LEU A 165 3.41 -6.77 -6.21
C LEU A 165 3.62 -7.63 -7.45
N THR A 166 2.60 -7.74 -8.29
CA THR A 166 2.72 -8.36 -9.62
C THR A 166 2.68 -7.27 -10.67
N VAL A 167 3.64 -7.31 -11.59
CA VAL A 167 3.84 -6.29 -12.62
C VAL A 167 3.99 -6.99 -13.96
N ALA A 168 3.14 -6.67 -14.93
CA ALA A 168 3.22 -7.20 -16.28
C ALA A 168 3.33 -6.06 -17.29
N ASP A 169 4.22 -6.23 -18.26
CA ASP A 169 4.27 -5.45 -19.48
C ASP A 169 3.46 -6.19 -20.56
N LEU A 170 2.48 -5.50 -21.14
CA LEU A 170 1.48 -6.09 -22.03
C LEU A 170 1.55 -5.56 -23.47
N ALA A 171 2.61 -4.84 -23.83
CA ALA A 171 2.91 -4.48 -25.21
C ALA A 171 4.40 -4.69 -25.52
N ASN A 172 4.81 -4.39 -26.76
CA ASN A 172 6.19 -4.62 -27.20
C ASN A 172 6.95 -3.30 -27.28
N GLY A 173 8.23 -3.33 -26.95
CA GLY A 173 9.19 -2.28 -27.31
C GLY A 173 9.64 -1.41 -26.14
N ASP A 174 8.92 -1.46 -25.02
CA ASP A 174 9.20 -0.71 -23.82
C ASP A 174 9.66 -1.64 -22.70
N LEU A 175 10.61 -1.18 -21.88
CA LEU A 175 11.24 -2.02 -20.88
C LEU A 175 11.38 -1.26 -19.57
N GLN A 176 11.07 -1.95 -18.46
CA GLN A 176 11.45 -1.52 -17.12
C GLN A 176 12.71 -2.29 -16.70
N PRO A 177 13.87 -1.60 -16.57
CA PRO A 177 15.09 -2.22 -16.05
C PRO A 177 14.93 -2.64 -14.59
N ALA A 178 15.81 -3.54 -14.14
CA ALA A 178 15.89 -3.90 -12.73
C ALA A 178 16.29 -2.71 -11.84
N GLY A 179 16.00 -2.79 -10.54
CA GLY A 179 16.38 -1.78 -9.55
C GLY A 179 15.24 -0.85 -9.09
N TRP A 180 14.01 -1.11 -9.50
CA TRP A 180 12.82 -0.46 -8.96
C TRP A 180 12.44 -1.05 -7.58
N GLY A 181 11.52 -0.39 -6.89
CA GLY A 181 10.94 -0.92 -5.66
C GLY A 181 9.58 -0.33 -5.33
N TYR A 182 9.01 -0.80 -4.23
CA TYR A 182 7.75 -0.28 -3.72
C TYR A 182 7.71 -0.23 -2.19
N ALA A 183 6.80 0.60 -1.67
CA ALA A 183 6.50 0.68 -0.25
C ALA A 183 5.00 0.63 0.01
N LEU A 184 4.61 0.07 1.15
CA LEU A 184 3.25 0.05 1.64
C LEU A 184 3.17 0.91 2.89
N ASN A 185 2.25 1.86 2.90
CA ASN A 185 1.95 2.69 4.05
C ASN A 185 0.58 2.30 4.60
N PHE A 186 0.57 1.74 5.81
CA PHE A 186 -0.63 1.29 6.47
C PHE A 186 -1.04 2.26 7.57
N ASN A 187 -2.32 2.63 7.63
CA ASN A 187 -2.91 3.16 8.84
C ASN A 187 -3.32 1.98 9.73
N ALA A 188 -2.52 1.67 10.76
CA ALA A 188 -2.65 0.43 11.50
C ALA A 188 -2.62 0.66 13.02
N VAL A 189 -3.22 -0.27 13.77
CA VAL A 189 -3.24 -0.30 15.24
C VAL A 189 -2.47 -1.51 15.76
N PRO A 190 -1.79 -1.43 16.92
CA PRO A 190 -1.19 -2.59 17.56
C PRO A 190 -2.25 -3.66 17.89
N GLU A 191 -1.92 -4.93 17.66
CA GLU A 191 -2.81 -6.04 18.01
C GLU A 191 -3.04 -6.11 19.54
N PRO A 192 -4.25 -6.50 20.01
CA PRO A 192 -4.63 -6.49 21.43
C PRO A 192 -3.70 -7.29 22.35
N SER A 193 -3.04 -8.33 21.82
CA SER A 193 -2.12 -9.20 22.56
C SER A 193 -0.81 -8.52 22.98
N MET A 194 -0.40 -7.44 22.30
CA MET A 194 0.76 -6.64 22.72
C MET A 194 0.44 -5.66 23.87
N VAL A 195 -0.85 -5.45 24.18
CA VAL A 195 -1.31 -4.43 25.12
C VAL A 195 -1.42 -4.96 26.56
N LEU A 196 -1.83 -6.23 26.70
CA LEU A 196 -2.02 -6.88 28.00
C LEU A 196 -0.78 -6.87 28.92
N PRO A 197 0.46 -7.17 28.46
CA PRO A 197 1.62 -7.14 29.35
C PRO A 197 1.98 -5.71 29.80
N LEU A 198 1.76 -4.70 28.96
CA LEU A 198 2.08 -3.30 29.28
C LEU A 198 1.10 -2.69 30.27
N ALA A 199 -0.20 -2.97 30.10
CA ALA A 199 -1.25 -2.61 31.06
C ALA A 199 -1.04 -3.31 32.41
N GLY A 200 -0.65 -4.59 32.39
CA GLY A 200 -0.33 -5.37 33.58
C GLY A 200 0.86 -4.80 34.37
N ALA A 201 1.94 -4.42 33.69
CA ALA A 201 3.13 -3.83 34.31
C ALA A 201 2.82 -2.47 34.98
N LEU A 202 2.02 -1.63 34.34
CA LEU A 202 1.63 -0.33 34.89
C LEU A 202 0.70 -0.48 36.11
N ALA A 203 -0.27 -1.40 36.04
CA ALA A 203 -1.15 -1.72 37.16
C ALA A 203 -0.36 -2.29 38.36
N ALA A 204 0.62 -3.16 38.10
CA ALA A 204 1.50 -3.71 39.14
C ALA A 204 2.37 -2.63 39.79
N ALA A 205 2.92 -1.70 39.00
CA ALA A 205 3.72 -0.58 39.52
C ALA A 205 2.89 0.37 40.41
N LEU A 206 1.64 0.65 40.02
CA LEU A 206 0.71 1.46 40.81
C LEU A 206 0.27 0.75 42.11
N ALA A 207 0.05 -0.57 42.05
CA ALA A 207 -0.28 -1.38 43.22
C ALA A 207 0.89 -1.49 44.21
N ALA A 208 2.12 -1.63 43.72
CA ALA A 208 3.34 -1.66 44.55
C ALA A 208 3.57 -0.32 45.27
N ARG A 209 3.32 0.82 44.59
CA ARG A 209 3.44 2.15 45.19
C ARG A 209 2.46 2.40 46.33
N ARG A 210 1.26 1.81 46.28
CA ARG A 210 0.25 1.92 47.34
C ARG A 210 0.53 1.06 48.58
N ARG A 211 1.43 0.07 48.49
CA ARG A 211 1.82 -0.79 49.63
C ARG A 211 3.04 -0.27 50.39
N ALA A 212 3.72 0.73 49.85
CA ALA A 212 4.93 1.32 50.44
C ALA A 212 4.68 2.65 51.18
N ALA A 213 3.41 3.04 51.35
CA ALA A 213 2.97 4.25 52.05
C ALA A 213 2.09 3.88 53.26
#